data_AF-A0A2R6S3H2-F1
#
_entry.id   AF-A0A2R6S3H2-F1
#
_cell.length_a   1.000
_cell.length_b   1.000
_cell.length_c   1.000
_cell.angle_alpha   90.00
_cell.angle_beta   90.00
_cell.angle_gamma   90.00
#
_symmetry.space_group_name_H-M   'P 1'
#
loop_
_entity.id
_entity.type
_entity.pdbx_description
1 polymer ?
#
loop_
_entity_poly.entity_id
_entity_poly.type
_entity_poly.pdbx_seq_one_letter_code
_entity_poly.pdbx_strand_id
1 'polypeptide(L)'
;MVVSRTKQKLCDFRNGMGLEGVTNACEHMQEKMAAGKESNLFQTINERKAYVEELLKGDAKSGMPFVYSRMKVTASGTVEYQGAFQSPLVLKTFAWHLALIGEPGARDRQAGALALCATAVERGLRMWQQGEFDAAFPGTFSEAACGAKSLEYLHAITKNLTDNTWKVILKRAAKYNKGKKNGPTINALLDVRAESARAHIVDIPNEEYIDSDSEESEDVFSVSTTGSIGVSLSQKE
;
A
#
# COMPACT_ATOMS: atom_id res chain seq x y z
N MET A 1 -25.51 -3.97 11.12
CA MET A 1 -25.56 -3.39 9.76
C MET A 1 -24.56 -2.24 9.53
N VAL A 2 -24.26 -1.38 10.52
CA VAL A 2 -23.28 -0.28 10.36
C VAL A 2 -21.83 -0.79 10.20
N VAL A 3 -21.44 -1.80 10.99
CA VAL A 3 -20.08 -2.36 10.97
C VAL A 3 -19.72 -3.00 9.62
N SER A 4 -20.65 -3.70 8.97
CA SER A 4 -20.40 -4.32 7.65
C SER A 4 -20.24 -3.26 6.55
N ARG A 5 -21.03 -2.17 6.60
CA ARG A 5 -20.92 -1.06 5.65
C ARG A 5 -19.60 -0.29 5.80
N THR A 6 -19.10 -0.12 7.02
CA THR A 6 -17.80 0.53 7.28
C THR A 6 -16.63 -0.33 6.81
N LYS A 7 -16.67 -1.65 7.06
CA LYS A 7 -15.66 -2.61 6.55
C LYS A 7 -15.61 -2.61 5.03
N GLN A 8 -16.78 -2.62 4.37
CA GLN A 8 -16.86 -2.60 2.90
C GLN A 8 -16.24 -1.33 2.32
N LYS A 9 -16.61 -0.15 2.84
CA LYS A 9 -16.04 1.14 2.42
C LYS A 9 -14.52 1.21 2.57
N LEU A 10 -13.98 0.64 3.66
CA LEU A 10 -12.54 0.59 3.88
C LEU A 10 -11.83 -0.31 2.85
N CYS A 11 -12.43 -1.46 2.51
CA CYS A 11 -11.93 -2.33 1.45
C CYS A 11 -11.95 -1.64 0.09
N ASP A 12 -13.03 -0.93 -0.24
CA ASP A 12 -13.17 -0.22 -1.52
C ASP A 12 -12.14 0.91 -1.63
N PHE A 13 -11.94 1.68 -0.56
CA PHE A 13 -10.88 2.69 -0.49
C PHE A 13 -9.49 2.10 -0.71
N ARG A 14 -9.17 1.00 -0.01
CA ARG A 14 -7.88 0.30 -0.13
C ARG A 14 -7.66 -0.21 -1.55
N ASN A 15 -8.67 -0.81 -2.16
CA ASN A 15 -8.61 -1.29 -3.55
C ASN A 15 -8.45 -0.13 -4.55
N GLY A 16 -9.15 0.99 -4.36
CA GLY A 16 -8.99 2.18 -5.19
C GLY A 16 -7.57 2.75 -5.13
N MET A 17 -6.98 2.82 -3.93
CA MET A 17 -5.59 3.24 -3.77
C MET A 17 -4.60 2.26 -4.42
N GLY A 18 -4.85 0.96 -4.27
CA GLY A 18 -4.09 -0.09 -4.93
C GLY A 18 -4.11 0.06 -6.45
N LEU A 19 -5.29 0.26 -7.03
CA LEU A 19 -5.47 0.47 -8.47
C LEU A 19 -4.73 1.72 -8.95
N GLU A 20 -4.89 2.86 -8.28
CA GLU A 20 -4.21 4.10 -8.67
C GLU A 20 -2.67 3.95 -8.61
N GLY A 21 -2.14 3.24 -7.59
CA GLY A 21 -0.71 2.95 -7.50
C GLY A 21 -0.20 2.07 -8.66
N VAL A 22 -0.98 1.05 -9.04
CA VAL A 22 -0.69 0.19 -10.20
C VAL A 22 -0.74 1.00 -11.50
N THR A 23 -1.77 1.81 -11.71
CA THR A 23 -1.91 2.68 -12.88
C THR A 23 -0.71 3.62 -13.01
N ASN A 24 -0.34 4.32 -11.93
CA ASN A 24 0.81 5.22 -11.95
C ASN A 24 2.14 4.48 -12.26
N ALA A 25 2.32 3.26 -11.75
CA ALA A 25 3.48 2.43 -12.08
C ALA A 25 3.48 2.01 -13.56
N CYS A 26 2.32 1.64 -14.10
CA CYS A 26 2.17 1.27 -15.51
C CYS A 26 2.44 2.45 -16.45
N GLU A 27 1.86 3.61 -16.18
CA GLU A 27 2.12 4.84 -16.95
C GLU A 27 3.63 5.16 -16.97
N HIS A 28 4.29 5.08 -15.81
CA HIS A 28 5.73 5.31 -15.71
C HIS A 28 6.54 4.32 -16.56
N MET A 29 6.20 3.03 -16.51
CA MET A 29 6.89 2.02 -17.33
C MET A 29 6.64 2.24 -18.82
N GLN A 30 5.42 2.60 -19.22
CA GLN A 30 5.08 2.93 -20.61
C GLN A 30 5.82 4.18 -21.09
N GLU A 31 5.91 5.24 -20.28
CA GLU A 31 6.70 6.44 -20.57
C GLU A 31 8.19 6.08 -20.75
N LYS A 32 8.73 5.21 -19.90
CA LYS A 32 10.12 4.72 -20.02
C LYS A 32 10.34 3.91 -21.29
N MET A 33 9.40 3.05 -21.66
CA MET A 33 9.46 2.29 -22.92
C MET A 33 9.34 3.20 -24.14
N ALA A 34 8.49 4.23 -24.10
CA ALA A 34 8.35 5.20 -25.18
C ALA A 34 9.63 6.02 -25.39
N ALA A 35 10.20 6.58 -24.32
CA ALA A 35 11.50 7.28 -24.38
C ALA A 35 12.66 6.33 -24.71
N GLY A 36 12.53 5.06 -24.30
CA GLY A 36 13.45 3.98 -24.62
C GLY A 36 13.51 3.62 -26.11
N LYS A 37 12.41 3.81 -26.86
CA LYS A 37 12.39 3.62 -28.32
C LYS A 37 13.30 4.61 -29.05
N GLU A 38 13.49 5.80 -28.49
CA GLU A 38 14.41 6.80 -29.05
C GLU A 38 15.87 6.54 -28.68
N SER A 39 16.14 5.69 -27.67
CA SER A 39 17.46 5.46 -27.09
C SER A 39 17.91 3.98 -27.07
N ASN A 40 17.16 3.08 -27.73
CA ASN A 40 17.34 1.61 -27.67
C ASN A 40 17.35 1.00 -26.26
N LEU A 41 16.75 1.68 -25.27
CA LEU A 41 16.62 1.19 -23.90
C LEU A 41 15.21 0.62 -23.68
N PHE A 42 15.07 -0.34 -22.75
CA PHE A 42 13.80 -0.95 -22.35
C PHE A 42 13.07 -1.75 -23.47
N GLN A 43 13.79 -2.14 -24.53
CA GLN A 43 13.26 -2.93 -25.63
C GLN A 43 13.05 -4.39 -25.20
N THR A 44 14.01 -4.91 -24.44
CA THR A 44 13.98 -6.31 -24.00
C THR A 44 13.27 -6.45 -22.65
N ILE A 45 12.69 -7.63 -22.41
CA ILE A 45 12.11 -8.00 -21.12
C ILE A 45 13.17 -7.90 -20.00
N ASN A 46 14.41 -8.31 -20.29
CA ASN A 46 15.52 -8.29 -19.33
C ASN A 46 15.88 -6.87 -18.88
N GLU A 47 15.90 -5.89 -19.79
CA GLU A 47 16.13 -4.49 -19.44
C GLU A 47 15.04 -3.92 -18.53
N ARG A 48 13.77 -4.25 -18.84
CA ARG A 48 12.63 -3.81 -18.01
C ARG A 48 12.67 -4.45 -16.63
N LYS A 49 12.96 -5.75 -16.55
CA LYS A 49 13.14 -6.47 -15.30
C LYS A 49 14.27 -5.89 -14.46
N ALA A 50 15.46 -5.70 -15.04
CA ALA A 50 16.61 -5.13 -14.34
C ALA A 50 16.29 -3.74 -13.78
N TYR A 51 15.61 -2.91 -14.56
CA TYR A 51 15.18 -1.58 -14.10
C TYR A 51 14.23 -1.62 -12.90
N VAL A 52 13.23 -2.50 -12.95
CA VAL A 52 12.27 -2.68 -11.85
C VAL A 52 12.97 -3.23 -10.61
N GLU A 53 13.88 -4.19 -10.77
CA GLU A 53 14.69 -4.71 -9.68
C GLU A 53 15.54 -3.60 -9.03
N GLU A 54 16.19 -2.73 -9.80
CA GLU A 54 16.91 -1.57 -9.26
C GLU A 54 16.00 -0.63 -8.48
N LEU A 55 14.77 -0.37 -8.95
CA LEU A 55 13.80 0.45 -8.24
C LEU A 55 13.32 -0.18 -6.92
N LEU A 56 13.25 -1.51 -6.87
CA LEU A 56 12.74 -2.27 -5.72
C LEU A 56 13.83 -2.70 -4.74
N LYS A 57 15.12 -2.58 -5.09
CA LYS A 57 16.24 -2.94 -4.22
C LYS A 57 16.09 -2.28 -2.85
N GLY A 58 15.95 -3.10 -1.81
CA GLY A 58 15.64 -2.68 -0.44
C GLY A 58 16.78 -2.96 0.53
N ASP A 59 18.02 -2.57 0.21
CA ASP A 59 19.23 -2.89 1.00
C ASP A 59 19.84 -1.69 1.78
N ALA A 60 20.62 -2.02 2.81
CA ALA A 60 20.94 -1.34 4.06
C ALA A 60 21.68 0.01 4.00
N LYS A 61 22.26 0.40 2.87
CA LYS A 61 22.90 1.72 2.70
C LYS A 61 22.09 2.71 1.85
N SER A 62 21.11 2.21 1.08
CA SER A 62 20.51 2.94 -0.03
C SER A 62 18.99 3.01 0.03
N GLY A 63 18.33 2.05 0.69
CA GLY A 63 16.86 2.00 0.74
C GLY A 63 16.22 1.79 -0.64
N MET A 64 14.88 1.84 -0.69
CA MET A 64 14.10 1.60 -1.91
C MET A 64 14.06 2.85 -2.79
N PRO A 65 14.80 2.93 -3.93
CA PRO A 65 14.97 4.19 -4.68
C PRO A 65 13.68 4.84 -5.14
N PHE A 66 12.66 4.02 -5.46
CA PHE A 66 11.39 4.50 -6.00
C PHE A 66 10.62 5.42 -5.05
N VAL A 67 10.95 5.48 -3.75
CA VAL A 67 10.30 6.41 -2.82
C VAL A 67 10.95 7.79 -2.83
N TYR A 68 12.18 7.92 -3.35
CA TYR A 68 12.94 9.17 -3.28
C TYR A 68 12.72 10.06 -4.49
N SER A 69 12.83 11.38 -4.29
CA SER A 69 12.72 12.34 -5.40
C SER A 69 13.90 12.32 -6.35
N ARG A 70 15.11 12.05 -5.84
CA ARG A 70 16.33 12.03 -6.64
C ARG A 70 17.39 11.14 -6.00
N MET A 71 18.25 10.63 -6.86
CA MET A 71 19.47 9.91 -6.55
C MET A 71 20.66 10.74 -7.05
N LYS A 72 21.70 10.89 -6.23
CA LYS A 72 22.94 11.58 -6.60
C LYS A 72 24.11 10.64 -6.35
N VAL A 73 24.95 10.42 -7.35
CA VAL A 73 26.22 9.71 -7.17
C VAL A 73 27.28 10.75 -6.80
N THR A 74 27.93 10.57 -5.66
CA THR A 74 29.04 11.43 -5.22
C THR A 74 30.32 11.10 -6.00
N ALA A 75 31.32 11.97 -5.92
CA ALA A 75 32.63 11.72 -6.53
C ALA A 75 33.32 10.46 -5.99
N SER A 76 32.95 10.01 -4.78
CA SER A 76 33.42 8.77 -4.16
C SER A 76 32.70 7.51 -4.66
N GLY A 77 31.73 7.64 -5.58
CA GLY A 77 30.88 6.54 -6.05
C GLY A 77 29.74 6.18 -5.09
N THR A 78 29.54 6.93 -4.00
CA THR A 78 28.47 6.67 -3.04
C THR A 78 27.14 7.21 -3.59
N VAL A 79 26.06 6.45 -3.41
CA VAL A 79 24.72 6.87 -3.82
C VAL A 79 24.01 7.57 -2.66
N GLU A 80 23.67 8.84 -2.85
CA GLU A 80 22.87 9.62 -1.92
C GLU A 80 21.43 9.78 -2.42
N TYR A 81 20.48 9.42 -1.56
CA TYR A 81 19.05 9.56 -1.85
C TYR A 81 18.49 10.80 -1.17
N GLN A 82 17.69 11.56 -1.91
CA GLN A 82 17.13 12.80 -1.39
C GLN A 82 15.63 12.93 -1.63
N GLY A 83 14.95 13.53 -0.64
CA GLY A 83 13.51 13.69 -0.62
C GLY A 83 12.79 12.35 -0.51
N ALA A 84 12.91 11.70 0.65
CA ALA A 84 12.16 10.48 0.96
C ALA A 84 10.65 10.72 0.78
N PHE A 85 9.96 9.74 0.19
CA PHE A 85 8.54 9.77 -0.18
C PHE A 85 8.12 10.94 -1.08
N GLN A 86 9.06 11.52 -1.83
CA GLN A 86 8.82 12.62 -2.77
C GLN A 86 9.06 12.21 -4.22
N SER A 87 9.07 10.91 -4.52
CA SER A 87 9.12 10.45 -5.90
C SER A 87 7.84 10.82 -6.66
N PRO A 88 7.92 11.06 -7.98
CA PRO A 88 6.73 11.32 -8.79
C PRO A 88 5.66 10.23 -8.67
N LEU A 89 6.05 8.94 -8.65
CA LEU A 89 5.13 7.80 -8.52
C LEU A 89 4.32 7.85 -7.22
N VAL A 90 4.99 8.03 -6.08
CA VAL A 90 4.35 8.10 -4.77
C VAL A 90 3.51 9.37 -4.67
N LEU A 91 4.01 10.50 -5.16
CA LEU A 91 3.30 11.78 -5.09
C LEU A 91 2.06 11.85 -6.00
N LYS A 92 2.07 11.22 -7.18
CA LYS A 92 0.87 11.11 -8.04
C LYS A 92 -0.25 10.35 -7.31
N THR A 93 0.09 9.19 -6.75
CA THR A 93 -0.85 8.34 -6.00
C THR A 93 -1.36 9.07 -4.74
N PHE A 94 -0.48 9.77 -4.02
CA PHE A 94 -0.87 10.54 -2.84
C PHE A 94 -1.71 11.77 -3.19
N ALA A 95 -1.43 12.43 -4.33
CA ALA A 95 -2.24 13.55 -4.80
C ALA A 95 -3.68 13.12 -5.12
N TRP A 96 -3.86 11.95 -5.74
CA TRP A 96 -5.17 11.34 -5.94
C TRP A 96 -5.91 11.13 -4.61
N HIS A 97 -5.24 10.58 -3.60
CA HIS A 97 -5.83 10.41 -2.26
C HIS A 97 -6.24 11.75 -1.64
N LEU A 98 -5.37 12.75 -1.70
CA LEU A 98 -5.67 14.09 -1.16
C LEU A 98 -6.86 14.75 -1.88
N ALA A 99 -6.99 14.55 -3.20
CA ALA A 99 -8.14 15.03 -3.95
C ALA A 99 -9.44 14.32 -3.53
N LEU A 100 -9.34 13.02 -3.23
CA LEU A 100 -10.48 12.20 -2.81
C LEU A 100 -11.04 12.64 -1.46
N ILE A 101 -10.18 12.98 -0.50
CA ILE A 101 -10.59 13.39 0.85
C ILE A 101 -10.81 14.90 1.00
N GLY A 102 -10.40 15.71 0.02
CA GLY A 102 -10.61 17.16 -0.01
C GLY A 102 -9.78 17.98 0.98
N GLU A 103 -9.02 17.36 1.88
CA GLU A 103 -8.26 18.05 2.93
C GLU A 103 -6.78 17.63 2.96
N PRO A 104 -5.83 18.57 2.77
CA PRO A 104 -4.44 18.34 3.12
C PRO A 104 -4.29 18.28 4.64
N GLY A 105 -4.18 17.07 5.19
CA GLY A 105 -4.05 16.84 6.63
C GLY A 105 -2.63 16.98 7.19
N ALA A 106 -2.56 17.08 8.51
CA ALA A 106 -1.30 16.96 9.26
C ALA A 106 -0.69 15.55 9.12
N ARG A 107 0.63 15.44 9.37
CA ARG A 107 1.41 14.20 9.16
C ARG A 107 0.85 13.02 9.95
N ASP A 108 0.48 13.24 11.20
CA ASP A 108 -0.14 12.25 12.09
C ASP A 108 -1.43 11.62 11.51
N ARG A 109 -2.21 12.40 10.77
CA ARG A 109 -3.48 11.94 10.16
C ARG A 109 -3.32 11.26 8.80
N GLN A 110 -2.23 11.55 8.09
CA GLN A 110 -2.07 11.16 6.68
C GLN A 110 -0.81 10.33 6.40
N ALA A 111 0.04 10.07 7.41
CA ALA A 111 1.21 9.21 7.27
C ALA A 111 0.82 7.79 6.83
N GLY A 112 -0.28 7.26 7.37
CA GLY A 112 -0.82 5.97 6.95
C GLY A 112 -1.24 5.95 5.48
N ALA A 113 -1.87 7.02 4.98
CA ALA A 113 -2.23 7.12 3.58
C ALA A 113 -1.00 7.21 2.66
N LEU A 114 0.02 7.98 3.05
CA LEU A 114 1.28 8.06 2.31
C LEU A 114 2.00 6.70 2.29
N ALA A 115 1.98 5.96 3.40
CA ALA A 115 2.53 4.60 3.48
C ALA A 115 1.81 3.65 2.52
N LEU A 116 0.48 3.66 2.52
CA LEU A 116 -0.32 2.85 1.61
C LEU A 116 -0.10 3.22 0.14
N CYS A 117 0.09 4.51 -0.18
CA CYS A 117 0.47 4.95 -1.53
C CYS A 117 1.82 4.36 -1.96
N ALA A 118 2.83 4.38 -1.08
CA ALA A 118 4.13 3.76 -1.36
C ALA A 118 3.99 2.24 -1.57
N THR A 119 3.17 1.57 -0.75
CA THR A 119 2.88 0.13 -0.93
C THR A 119 2.16 -0.17 -2.24
N ALA A 120 1.20 0.67 -2.65
CA ALA A 120 0.48 0.51 -3.91
C ALA A 120 1.42 0.66 -5.12
N VAL A 121 2.32 1.64 -5.08
CA VAL A 121 3.35 1.82 -6.10
C VAL A 121 4.32 0.64 -6.12
N GLU A 122 4.82 0.20 -4.96
CA GLU A 122 5.73 -0.96 -4.89
C GLU A 122 5.07 -2.20 -5.48
N ARG A 123 3.79 -2.42 -5.16
CA ARG A 123 3.01 -3.52 -5.74
C ARG A 123 2.94 -3.37 -7.27
N GLY A 124 2.58 -2.20 -7.78
CA GLY A 124 2.55 -1.95 -9.23
C GLY A 124 3.90 -2.22 -9.91
N LEU A 125 5.00 -1.82 -9.28
CA LEU A 125 6.35 -2.14 -9.76
C LEU A 125 6.64 -3.64 -9.70
N ARG A 126 6.25 -4.34 -8.63
CA ARG A 126 6.39 -5.81 -8.52
C ARG A 126 5.55 -6.56 -9.56
N MET A 127 4.42 -6.01 -10.00
CA MET A 127 3.67 -6.59 -11.10
C MET A 127 4.46 -6.54 -12.41
N TRP A 128 5.28 -5.51 -12.60
CA TRP A 128 6.26 -5.39 -13.68
C TRP A 128 7.54 -6.20 -13.45
N GLN A 129 7.66 -6.99 -12.37
CA GLN A 129 8.90 -7.69 -12.04
C GLN A 129 9.32 -8.73 -13.08
N GLN A 130 8.37 -9.28 -13.85
CA GLN A 130 8.69 -10.16 -14.98
C GLN A 130 9.08 -9.39 -16.25
N GLY A 131 9.13 -8.05 -16.20
CA GLY A 131 9.36 -7.18 -17.34
C GLY A 131 8.12 -6.99 -18.22
N GLU A 132 6.98 -7.55 -17.83
CA GLU A 132 5.68 -7.39 -18.47
C GLU A 132 4.61 -7.18 -17.39
N PHE A 133 3.51 -6.54 -17.75
CA PHE A 133 2.40 -6.29 -16.85
C PHE A 133 1.15 -6.98 -17.36
N ASP A 134 0.64 -7.92 -16.56
CA ASP A 134 -0.67 -8.52 -16.80
C ASP A 134 -1.77 -7.65 -16.19
N ALA A 135 -2.52 -6.98 -17.05
CA ALA A 135 -3.63 -6.12 -16.65
C ALA A 135 -4.85 -6.91 -16.14
N ALA A 136 -4.93 -8.22 -16.40
CA ALA A 136 -6.08 -9.03 -16.02
C ALA A 136 -6.18 -9.27 -14.51
N PHE A 137 -5.06 -9.20 -13.78
CA PHE A 137 -5.02 -9.56 -12.36
C PHE A 137 -4.19 -8.60 -11.50
N PRO A 138 -4.66 -7.37 -11.22
CA PRO A 138 -4.05 -6.50 -10.21
C PRO A 138 -3.98 -7.15 -8.81
N GLY A 139 -4.84 -8.14 -8.57
CA GLY A 139 -5.04 -8.81 -7.29
C GLY A 139 -5.60 -7.87 -6.22
N THR A 140 -5.90 -8.40 -5.03
CA THR A 140 -6.55 -7.63 -3.98
C THR A 140 -5.54 -6.80 -3.17
N PHE A 141 -5.84 -5.51 -2.95
CA PHE A 141 -5.08 -4.65 -2.06
C PHE A 141 -5.60 -4.80 -0.62
N SER A 142 -5.29 -5.95 -0.02
CA SER A 142 -5.78 -6.34 1.31
C SER A 142 -4.71 -6.18 2.39
N GLU A 143 -5.13 -6.22 3.64
CA GLU A 143 -4.21 -6.23 4.78
C GLU A 143 -3.29 -7.46 4.79
N ALA A 144 -3.82 -8.63 4.44
CA ALA A 144 -3.01 -9.85 4.32
C ALA A 144 -1.91 -9.71 3.26
N ALA A 145 -2.18 -9.02 2.15
CA ALA A 145 -1.22 -8.84 1.06
C ALA A 145 -0.26 -7.66 1.27
N CYS A 146 -0.75 -6.56 1.85
CA CYS A 146 -0.05 -5.27 1.86
C CYS A 146 0.30 -4.77 3.27
N GLY A 147 -0.22 -5.41 4.32
CA GLY A 147 -0.17 -4.93 5.71
C GLY A 147 1.26 -4.77 6.21
N ALA A 148 2.07 -5.83 6.14
CA ALA A 148 3.47 -5.81 6.58
C ALA A 148 4.25 -4.68 5.91
N LYS A 149 4.11 -4.53 4.58
CA LYS A 149 4.84 -3.53 3.81
C LYS A 149 4.38 -2.10 4.10
N SER A 150 3.07 -1.90 4.26
CA SER A 150 2.51 -0.61 4.66
C SER A 150 2.97 -0.19 6.06
N LEU A 151 3.15 -1.15 6.97
CA LEU A 151 3.70 -0.92 8.31
C LEU A 151 5.18 -0.52 8.27
N GLU A 152 6.00 -1.16 7.43
CA GLU A 152 7.39 -0.77 7.21
C GLU A 152 7.49 0.69 6.73
N TYR A 153 6.69 1.07 5.73
CA TYR A 153 6.67 2.45 5.24
C TYR A 153 6.15 3.43 6.28
N LEU A 154 5.10 3.07 7.02
CA LEU A 154 4.58 3.91 8.09
C LEU A 154 5.66 4.18 9.14
N HIS A 155 6.40 3.15 9.56
CA HIS A 155 7.52 3.30 10.49
C HIS A 155 8.63 4.19 9.92
N ALA A 156 8.97 4.02 8.64
CA ALA A 156 9.95 4.88 7.97
C ALA A 156 9.49 6.34 7.89
N ILE A 157 8.19 6.58 7.65
CA ILE A 157 7.59 7.92 7.60
C ILE A 157 7.64 8.58 8.97
N THR A 158 7.17 7.89 10.01
CA THR A 158 7.07 8.45 11.36
C THR A 158 8.45 8.70 11.97
N LYS A 159 9.43 7.84 11.69
CA LYS A 159 10.80 7.97 12.20
C LYS A 159 11.63 9.03 11.47
N ASN A 160 11.52 9.12 10.14
CA ASN A 160 12.51 9.84 9.34
C ASN A 160 12.02 11.17 8.73
N LEU A 161 10.71 11.44 8.68
CA LEU A 161 10.19 12.66 8.06
C LEU A 161 9.95 13.74 9.11
N THR A 162 10.44 14.94 8.87
CA THR A 162 10.13 16.13 9.68
C THR A 162 8.88 16.85 9.15
N ASP A 163 8.29 17.74 9.94
CA ASP A 163 7.14 18.54 9.51
C ASP A 163 7.48 19.45 8.32
N ASN A 164 8.72 19.90 8.21
CA ASN A 164 9.20 20.65 7.05
C ASN A 164 9.21 19.77 5.80
N THR A 165 9.71 18.54 5.90
CA THR A 165 9.65 17.56 4.81
C THR A 165 8.20 17.24 4.43
N TRP A 166 7.31 17.11 5.41
CA TRP A 166 5.88 16.90 5.18
C TRP A 166 5.23 18.04 4.38
N LYS A 167 5.50 19.30 4.74
CA LYS A 167 5.02 20.47 3.98
C LYS A 167 5.52 20.44 2.53
N VAL A 168 6.76 20.00 2.30
CA VAL A 168 7.30 19.82 0.94
C VAL A 168 6.57 18.71 0.19
N ILE A 169 6.28 17.58 0.83
CA ILE A 169 5.48 16.48 0.24
C ILE A 169 4.11 17.00 -0.20
N LEU A 170 3.36 17.67 0.68
CA LEU A 170 2.04 18.23 0.35
C LEU A 170 2.13 19.23 -0.82
N LYS A 171 3.10 20.15 -0.78
CA LYS A 171 3.31 21.14 -1.84
C LYS A 171 3.64 20.48 -3.19
N ARG A 172 4.43 19.41 -3.19
CA ARG A 172 4.79 18.69 -4.43
C ARG A 172 3.63 17.83 -4.93
N ALA A 173 2.92 17.12 -4.06
CA ALA A 173 1.74 16.33 -4.41
C ALA A 173 0.65 17.19 -5.07
N ALA A 174 0.40 18.39 -4.54
CA ALA A 174 -0.59 19.32 -5.10
C ALA A 174 -0.36 19.67 -6.59
N LYS A 175 0.87 19.54 -7.11
CA LYS A 175 1.17 19.78 -8.53
C LYS A 175 0.49 18.76 -9.44
N TYR A 176 0.30 17.53 -8.99
CA TYR A 176 -0.32 16.46 -9.78
C TYR A 176 -1.86 16.55 -9.81
N ASN A 177 -2.47 17.40 -8.97
CA ASN A 177 -3.91 17.66 -8.98
C ASN A 177 -4.32 18.82 -9.90
N LYS A 178 -3.38 19.61 -10.44
CA LYS A 178 -3.68 20.86 -11.19
C LYS A 178 -4.38 20.67 -12.56
N GLY A 179 -4.66 19.42 -12.96
CA GLY A 179 -5.38 19.11 -14.21
C GLY A 179 -6.69 18.31 -14.03
N LYS A 180 -6.96 17.76 -12.85
CA LYS A 180 -8.17 16.94 -12.60
C LYS A 180 -9.31 17.85 -12.10
N LYS A 181 -9.97 18.59 -13.02
CA LYS A 181 -11.09 19.51 -12.68
C LYS A 181 -12.28 18.82 -12.01
N ASN A 182 -12.40 17.50 -12.17
CA ASN A 182 -13.34 16.63 -11.46
C ASN A 182 -12.55 15.41 -10.96
N GLY A 183 -11.86 15.54 -9.82
CA GLY A 183 -11.24 14.37 -9.18
C GLY A 183 -12.29 13.29 -8.87
N PRO A 184 -11.92 12.01 -8.83
CA PRO A 184 -12.86 10.96 -8.44
C PRO A 184 -13.42 11.29 -7.06
N THR A 185 -14.75 11.31 -6.94
CA THR A 185 -15.41 11.45 -5.64
C THR A 185 -15.42 10.10 -4.94
N ILE A 186 -15.45 10.10 -3.61
CA ILE A 186 -15.60 8.86 -2.82
C ILE A 186 -16.84 8.09 -3.30
N ASN A 187 -17.91 8.78 -3.65
CA ASN A 187 -19.13 8.14 -4.17
C ASN A 187 -18.91 7.44 -5.52
N ALA A 188 -18.17 8.06 -6.46
CA ALA A 188 -17.88 7.44 -7.75
C ALA A 188 -17.01 6.17 -7.65
N LEU A 189 -16.07 6.11 -6.69
CA LEU A 189 -15.29 4.89 -6.41
C LEU A 189 -16.13 3.77 -5.77
N LEU A 190 -17.19 4.14 -5.04
CA LEU A 190 -18.10 3.18 -4.42
C LEU A 190 -19.11 2.59 -5.42
N ASP A 191 -19.43 3.30 -6.51
CA ASP A 191 -20.38 2.86 -7.53
C ASP A 191 -19.81 1.81 -8.51
N VAL A 192 -18.48 1.80 -8.74
CA VAL A 192 -17.80 0.84 -9.65
C VAL A 192 -18.06 -0.64 -9.28
N ARG A 193 -18.48 -0.92 -8.03
CA ARG A 193 -18.81 -2.30 -7.59
C ARG A 193 -20.30 -2.63 -7.59
N ALA A 194 -21.21 -1.66 -7.67
CA ALA A 194 -22.65 -1.96 -7.70
C ALA A 194 -23.03 -2.81 -8.92
N GLU A 195 -22.31 -2.65 -10.04
CA GLU A 195 -22.51 -3.43 -11.27
C GLU A 195 -21.74 -4.76 -11.29
N SER A 196 -20.62 -4.88 -10.56
CA SER A 196 -19.74 -6.06 -10.63
C SER A 196 -19.96 -7.11 -9.52
N ALA A 197 -20.62 -6.77 -8.40
CA ALA A 197 -20.72 -7.66 -7.23
C ALA A 197 -22.09 -8.34 -7.00
N ARG A 198 -22.96 -8.42 -8.02
CA ARG A 198 -24.15 -9.29 -7.95
C ARG A 198 -23.93 -10.73 -8.40
N ALA A 199 -22.78 -11.05 -8.99
CA ALA A 199 -22.45 -12.42 -9.36
C ALA A 199 -21.61 -13.09 -8.27
N HIS A 200 -22.08 -14.23 -7.78
CA HIS A 200 -21.42 -15.15 -6.82
C HIS A 200 -21.45 -14.76 -5.33
N ILE A 201 -22.66 -14.68 -4.77
CA ILE A 201 -22.87 -15.15 -3.39
C ILE A 201 -23.35 -16.60 -3.51
N VAL A 202 -22.37 -17.51 -3.54
CA VAL A 202 -22.41 -18.91 -3.11
C VAL A 202 -23.74 -19.66 -3.32
N ASP A 203 -23.78 -20.51 -4.35
CA ASP A 203 -24.65 -21.70 -4.32
C ASP A 203 -24.18 -22.59 -3.17
N ILE A 204 -24.87 -22.51 -2.03
CA ILE A 204 -24.76 -23.54 -0.97
C ILE A 204 -25.77 -24.63 -1.37
N PRO A 205 -25.34 -25.86 -1.69
CA PRO A 205 -26.27 -26.97 -1.85
C PRO A 205 -27.00 -27.21 -0.52
N ASN A 206 -28.32 -27.33 -0.57
CA ASN A 206 -29.16 -27.73 0.56
C ASN A 206 -28.82 -29.17 0.99
N GLU A 207 -27.94 -29.34 1.97
CA GLU A 207 -27.70 -30.52 2.82
C GLU A 207 -26.53 -30.10 3.72
N GLU A 208 -26.56 -29.97 5.04
CA GLU A 208 -27.40 -30.46 6.13
C GLU A 208 -27.10 -29.50 7.30
N TYR A 209 -28.08 -28.72 7.77
CA TYR A 209 -27.94 -27.92 8.99
C TYR A 209 -28.72 -28.65 10.08
N ILE A 210 -28.05 -29.50 10.85
CA ILE A 210 -28.63 -30.11 12.05
C ILE A 210 -28.42 -29.13 13.19
N ASP A 211 -29.53 -28.50 13.56
CA ASP A 211 -29.67 -27.65 14.73
C ASP A 211 -29.84 -28.57 15.95
N SER A 212 -28.99 -28.40 16.97
CA SER A 212 -29.20 -29.02 18.28
C SER A 212 -28.81 -28.03 19.37
N ASP A 213 -29.69 -27.06 19.58
CA ASP A 213 -29.87 -26.38 20.86
C ASP A 213 -30.41 -27.34 21.92
N SER A 214 -29.93 -27.18 23.16
CA SER A 214 -30.52 -27.53 24.49
C SER A 214 -29.37 -28.01 25.41
N GLU A 215 -29.06 -27.47 26.60
CA GLU A 215 -29.82 -26.66 27.55
C GLU A 215 -28.87 -25.81 28.43
N GLU A 216 -29.42 -24.72 28.98
CA GLU A 216 -28.90 -23.99 30.13
C GLU A 216 -28.77 -24.88 31.38
N SER A 217 -27.75 -24.62 32.21
CA SER A 217 -27.94 -24.65 33.67
C SER A 217 -26.84 -23.83 34.37
N GLU A 218 -27.25 -22.79 35.08
CA GLU A 218 -26.46 -22.12 36.10
C GLU A 218 -26.33 -23.02 37.35
N ASP A 219 -25.16 -23.03 38.01
CA ASP A 219 -25.02 -22.67 39.45
C ASP A 219 -23.66 -23.07 40.07
N VAL A 220 -23.07 -22.07 40.75
CA VAL A 220 -22.38 -22.04 42.07
C VAL A 220 -21.39 -23.16 42.47
N PHE A 221 -20.11 -22.81 42.71
CA PHE A 221 -19.44 -22.81 44.06
C PHE A 221 -17.89 -22.64 43.98
N SER A 222 -17.41 -21.60 44.68
CA SER A 222 -16.24 -21.50 45.59
C SER A 222 -14.80 -21.97 45.26
N VAL A 223 -13.86 -21.03 45.47
CA VAL A 223 -12.68 -21.05 46.41
C VAL A 223 -11.76 -22.30 46.34
N SER A 224 -10.43 -22.25 46.15
CA SER A 224 -9.41 -21.45 46.83
C SER A 224 -8.05 -21.55 46.13
N THR A 225 -7.26 -20.49 46.25
CA THR A 225 -5.83 -20.42 45.90
C THR A 225 -4.97 -20.90 47.07
N THR A 226 -4.02 -21.81 46.84
CA THR A 226 -2.81 -21.95 47.69
C THR A 226 -1.59 -22.47 46.93
N GLY A 227 -0.46 -21.73 47.06
CA GLY A 227 0.95 -22.16 47.02
C GLY A 227 1.51 -22.54 45.64
N SER A 228 2.27 -21.69 44.96
CA SER A 228 3.68 -21.28 45.21
C SER A 228 4.70 -22.42 45.17
N ILE A 229 5.58 -22.37 44.16
CA ILE A 229 7.04 -22.61 44.09
C ILE A 229 7.31 -22.82 42.58
N GLY A 230 8.04 -22.02 41.80
CA GLY A 230 9.17 -21.16 42.11
C GLY A 230 10.45 -21.82 41.60
N VAL A 231 10.81 -21.67 40.32
CA VAL A 231 12.20 -21.80 39.84
C VAL A 231 12.41 -20.86 38.66
N SER A 232 13.46 -20.03 38.76
CA SER A 232 13.89 -19.06 37.77
C SER A 232 15.37 -19.27 37.43
N LEU A 233 15.71 -18.99 36.16
CA LEU A 233 17.01 -18.57 35.58
C LEU A 233 18.16 -19.60 35.55
N SER A 234 18.69 -19.94 34.35
CA SER A 234 19.86 -19.33 33.66
C SER A 234 21.19 -19.72 34.34
N GLN A 235 22.30 -20.12 33.70
CA GLN A 235 22.94 -19.65 32.46
C GLN A 235 24.20 -20.50 32.19
N LYS A 236 24.73 -20.46 30.95
CA LYS A 236 26.14 -20.55 30.48
C LYS A 236 27.23 -21.30 31.28
N GLU A 237 28.00 -22.10 30.55
CA GLU A 237 29.43 -21.82 30.27
C GLU A 237 29.69 -21.96 28.76
#